data_AF-A0A3A0EP99-F1
#
_entry.id   AF-A0A3A0EP99-F1
#
_cell.length_a   1.000
_cell.length_b   1.000
_cell.length_c   1.000
_cell.angle_alpha   90.00
_cell.angle_beta   90.00
_cell.angle_gamma   90.00
#
_symmetry.space_group_name_H-M   'P 1'
#
loop_
_entity.id
_entity.type
_entity.pdbx_description
1 polymer ?
#
loop_
_entity_poly.entity_id
_entity_poly.type
_entity_poly.pdbx_seq_one_letter_code
_entity_poly.pdbx_strand_id
1 'polypeptide(L)' 'MEALYLLVPLSLAIVALAAWIFLRMSDSGQFDDMEGPAHSILHDDDRSPPATKEGTEDDDNARP' A
#
# COMPACT_ATOMS: atom_id res chain seq x y z
N MET A 1 -32.31 -39.41 0.57
CA MET A 1 -33.30 -38.45 1.15
C MET A 1 -32.82 -37.90 2.49
N GLU A 2 -32.28 -38.71 3.41
CA GLU A 2 -31.84 -38.21 4.74
C GLU A 2 -30.72 -37.16 4.70
N ALA A 3 -29.75 -37.30 3.80
CA ALA A 3 -28.62 -36.37 3.71
C ALA A 3 -29.06 -34.92 3.40
N LEU A 4 -30.20 -34.73 2.74
CA LEU A 4 -30.73 -33.39 2.43
C LEU A 4 -31.07 -32.61 3.71
N TYR A 5 -31.55 -33.30 4.76
CA TYR A 5 -31.87 -32.65 6.04
C TYR A 5 -30.63 -32.11 6.75
N LEU A 6 -29.45 -32.67 6.49
CA LEU A 6 -28.17 -32.17 7.01
C LEU A 6 -27.53 -31.14 6.06
N LEU A 7 -27.59 -31.40 4.75
CA LEU A 7 -26.93 -30.58 3.74
C LEU A 7 -27.59 -29.21 3.54
N VAL A 8 -28.91 -29.11 3.64
CA VAL A 8 -29.64 -27.83 3.49
C VAL A 8 -29.28 -26.83 4.61
N PRO A 9 -29.35 -27.17 5.91
CA PRO A 9 -28.96 -26.23 6.96
C PRO A 9 -27.45 -25.96 6.95
N LEU A 10 -26.63 -26.96 6.62
CA LEU A 10 -25.19 -26.78 6.51
C LEU A 10 -24.82 -25.79 5.38
N SER A 11 -25.46 -25.90 4.22
CA SER A 11 -25.20 -24.97 3.11
C SER A 11 -25.66 -23.54 3.44
N LEU A 12 -26.82 -23.38 4.07
CA LEU A 12 -27.29 -22.09 4.58
C LEU A 12 -26.30 -21.48 5.57
N ALA A 13 -25.76 -22.28 6.50
CA ALA A 13 -24.77 -21.82 7.46
C ALA A 13 -23.47 -21.36 6.78
N ILE A 14 -23.00 -22.10 5.78
CA ILE A 14 -21.80 -21.74 5.00
C ILE A 14 -22.03 -20.44 4.23
N VAL A 15 -23.17 -20.30 3.54
CA VAL A 15 -23.50 -19.07 2.79
C VAL A 15 -23.63 -17.88 3.73
N ALA A 16 -24.30 -18.04 4.87
CA ALA A 16 -24.42 -16.99 5.88
C ALA A 16 -23.06 -16.58 6.45
N LEU A 17 -22.17 -17.55 6.72
CA LEU A 17 -20.81 -17.29 7.19
C LEU A 17 -19.99 -16.53 6.13
N ALA A 18 -20.06 -16.96 4.87
CA ALA A 18 -19.37 -16.29 3.77
C ALA A 18 -19.86 -14.83 3.61
N ALA A 19 -21.18 -14.61 3.65
CA ALA A 19 -21.77 -13.28 3.60
C ALA A 19 -21.34 -12.43 4.81
N TRP A 20 -21.32 -13.00 6.01
CA TRP A 20 -20.87 -12.30 7.21
C TRP A 20 -19.41 -11.86 7.13
N ILE A 21 -18.52 -12.75 6.68
CA ILE A 21 -17.10 -12.42 6.47
C ILE A 21 -16.97 -11.32 5.41
N PHE A 22 -17.67 -11.45 4.28
CA PHE A 22 -17.63 -10.49 3.19
C PHE A 22 -18.07 -9.08 3.63
N LEU A 23 -19.20 -8.99 4.34
CA LEU A 23 -19.72 -7.72 4.85
C LEU A 23 -18.81 -7.13 5.92
N ARG A 24 -18.29 -7.95 6.85
CA ARG A 24 -17.29 -7.52 7.82
C ARG A 24 -16.04 -6.96 7.14
N MET A 25 -15.62 -7.55 6.02
CA MET A 25 -14.45 -7.11 5.27
C MET A 25 -14.70 -5.81 4.53
N SER A 26 -15.90 -5.63 3.97
CA SER A 26 -16.34 -4.40 3.31
C SER A 26 -16.18 -3.17 4.21
N ASP A 27 -16.49 -3.30 5.50
CA ASP A 27 -16.39 -2.19 6.47
C ASP A 27 -14.95 -1.98 6.99
N SER A 28 -14.03 -2.92 6.74
CA SER A 28 -12.67 -2.88 7.31
C SER A 28 -11.69 -1.98 6.59
N GLY A 29 -12.12 -1.28 5.53
CA GLY A 29 -11.28 -0.29 4.84
C GLY A 29 -10.04 -0.87 4.15
N GLN A 30 -9.94 -2.20 3.96
CA GLN A 30 -8.77 -2.82 3.31
C GLN A 30 -8.60 -2.38 1.83
N PHE A 31 -9.63 -1.78 1.23
CA PHE A 31 -9.55 -1.17 -0.09
C PHE A 31 -9.00 0.26 -0.08
N ASP A 32 -8.94 0.91 1.09
CA ASP A 32 -8.39 2.27 1.28
C ASP A 32 -6.85 2.27 1.21
N ASP A 33 -6.21 1.15 1.60
CA ASP A 33 -4.75 0.96 1.54
C ASP A 33 -4.25 0.57 0.12
N MET A 34 -5.13 0.52 -0.88
CA MET A 34 -4.73 0.38 -2.29
C MET A 34 -4.34 1.71 -2.95
N GLU A 35 -4.43 2.85 -2.25
CA GLU A 35 -3.89 4.14 -2.71
C GLU A 35 -2.40 4.35 -2.37
N GLY A 36 -1.72 3.34 -1.83
CA GLY A 36 -0.43 3.48 -1.14
C GLY A 36 0.86 3.82 -1.92
N PRO A 37 1.04 3.56 -3.24
CA PRO A 37 2.34 3.87 -3.89
C PRO A 37 2.30 4.87 -5.07
N ALA A 38 1.14 5.20 -5.62
CA ALA A 38 1.08 6.00 -6.86
C ALA A 38 1.44 7.47 -6.61
N HIS A 39 1.17 8.00 -5.41
CA HIS A 39 1.38 9.40 -5.09
C HIS A 39 2.81 9.73 -4.63
N SER A 40 3.61 8.74 -4.23
CA SER A 40 5.03 8.92 -3.88
C SER A 40 5.92 9.02 -5.12
N ILE A 41 5.55 8.35 -6.22
CA ILE A 41 6.33 8.35 -7.47
C ILE A 41 6.29 9.72 -8.16
N LEU A 42 5.15 10.44 -8.09
CA LEU A 42 5.00 11.75 -8.74
C LEU A 42 5.67 12.90 -7.96
N HIS A 43 6.07 12.67 -6.70
CA HIS A 43 6.65 13.67 -5.80
C HIS A 43 8.16 13.46 -5.51
N ASP A 44 8.79 12.42 -6.09
CA ASP A 44 10.23 12.15 -5.93
C ASP A 44 11.12 12.90 -6.93
N ASP A 45 10.56 13.51 -7.99
CA ASP A 45 11.31 14.28 -9.00
C ASP A 45 11.77 15.67 -8.53
N ASP A 46 11.27 16.17 -7.39
CA ASP A 46 11.66 17.48 -6.85
C ASP A 46 12.92 17.44 -5.95
N ARG A 47 13.51 16.27 -5.73
CA ARG A 47 14.83 16.17 -5.08
C ARG A 47 15.92 16.23 -6.14
N SER A 48 16.13 17.44 -6.68
CA SER A 48 17.37 17.78 -7.35
C SER A 48 18.54 17.43 -6.41
N PRO A 49 19.44 16.50 -6.74
CA PRO A 49 20.74 16.44 -6.09
C PRO A 49 21.39 17.81 -6.32
N PRO A 50 22.04 18.44 -5.33
CA PRO A 50 22.80 19.65 -5.59
C PRO A 50 23.90 19.31 -6.60
N ALA A 51 23.68 19.72 -7.85
CA ALA A 51 24.67 19.63 -8.90
C ALA A 51 25.79 20.62 -8.59
N THR A 52 27.01 20.07 -8.53
CA THR A 52 28.31 20.72 -8.75
C THR A 52 28.69 21.80 -7.72
N LYS A 53 29.91 21.79 -7.15
CA LYS A 53 31.11 22.23 -7.87
C LYS A 53 32.35 21.43 -7.48
N GLU A 54 32.81 20.59 -8.41
CA GLU A 54 34.24 20.45 -8.63
C GLU A 54 34.73 21.80 -9.18
N GLY A 55 35.53 22.48 -8.36
CA GLY A 55 36.28 23.68 -8.71
C GLY A 55 37.75 23.41 -8.45
N THR A 56 38.40 22.95 -9.51
CA THR A 56 39.84 22.92 -9.78
C THR A 56 40.54 24.23 -9.40
N GLU A 57 41.79 24.10 -8.88
CA GLU A 57 42.92 25.06 -8.98
C GLU A 57 42.71 26.47 -8.37
N ASP A 58 43.68 27.18 -7.84
CA ASP A 58 45.09 27.04 -7.48
C ASP A 58 45.38 28.33 -6.67
N ASP A 59 46.54 28.39 -6.04
CA ASP A 59 47.21 29.62 -5.63
C ASP A 59 46.65 30.51 -4.48
N ASP A 60 47.51 30.60 -3.46
CA ASP A 60 48.04 31.87 -2.94
C ASP A 60 47.06 32.87 -2.32
N ASN A 61 46.87 32.81 -0.98
CA ASN A 61 46.97 34.02 -0.16
C ASN A 61 47.04 33.74 1.36
N ALA A 62 48.20 34.07 1.93
CA ALA A 62 48.43 34.65 3.25
C ALA A 62 47.88 33.98 4.54
N ARG A 63 48.83 33.42 5.31
CA ARG A 63 49.26 33.88 6.66
C ARG A 63 48.23 34.64 7.52
N PRO A 64 48.16 34.38 8.84
CA PRO A 64 49.31 34.58 9.76
C PRO A 64 50.05 33.31 10.21
#